data_AF-A0A8H4ZYQ8-F1
#
_entry.id   AF-A0A8H4ZYQ8-F1
#
_cell.length_a   1.000
_cell.length_b   1.000
_cell.length_c   1.000
_cell.angle_alpha   90.00
_cell.angle_beta   90.00
_cell.angle_gamma   90.00
#
_symmetry.space_group_name_H-M   'P 1'
#
loop_
_entity.id
_entity.type
_entity.pdbx_description
1 polymer ?
#
loop_
_entity_poly.entity_id
_entity_poly.type
_entity_poly.pdbx_seq_one_letter_code
_entity_poly.pdbx_strand_id
1 'polypeptide(L)'
;MAQDPRALLQKAQKQLQSAGGGFSFFGGREDKYQEAADLFTQAGNAFKMQQQMLEAGKAFEQAAQVQTDKLKEPDDAANTLVDAFKAYRKDDPKAAARCLNVAVDRYCAKGNFRRAASHKENLGELYEVELGDAKSAIECYELAATWYEGDNAAALANKLWLKVADVAAIEGDYYKAIEKYERVAEQSINNNLMKYSVKDYLLKAGICHLASGDLVAAQRALEKYRDMDPSFGAQREHQLLTDLCEAIEAKSQEQFTDRLYQFDQISKLDKWKTTILVRVKNQIEEEEDEEFA
;
A
#
# COMPACT_ATOMS: atom_id res chain seq x y z
N MET A 1 36.29 -9.21 -11.39
CA MET A 1 36.53 -9.09 -9.94
C MET A 1 35.68 -7.94 -9.45
N ALA A 2 34.63 -8.20 -8.66
CA ALA A 2 33.87 -7.13 -8.04
C ALA A 2 34.81 -6.34 -7.13
N GLN A 3 34.87 -5.02 -7.30
CA GLN A 3 35.69 -4.17 -6.44
C GLN A 3 35.19 -4.30 -4.99
N ASP A 4 36.11 -4.36 -4.02
CA ASP A 4 35.76 -4.46 -2.61
C ASP A 4 34.94 -3.23 -2.18
N PRO A 5 33.67 -3.40 -1.76
CA PRO A 5 32.78 -2.28 -1.43
C PRO A 5 33.30 -1.47 -0.25
N ARG A 6 34.03 -2.08 0.69
CA ARG A 6 34.62 -1.37 1.83
C ARG A 6 35.78 -0.47 1.38
N ALA A 7 36.57 -0.94 0.42
CA ALA A 7 37.63 -0.13 -0.17
C ALA A 7 37.04 1.07 -0.94
N LEU A 8 35.91 0.88 -1.63
CA LEU A 8 35.19 1.98 -2.30
C LEU A 8 34.63 3.00 -1.31
N LEU A 9 34.02 2.57 -0.21
CA LEU A 9 33.57 3.49 0.85
C LEU A 9 34.72 4.32 1.43
N GLN A 10 35.86 3.68 1.73
CA GLN A 10 37.01 4.39 2.27
C GLN A 10 37.55 5.43 1.28
N LYS A 11 37.56 5.11 -0.02
CA LYS A 11 37.92 6.08 -1.08
C LYS A 11 36.93 7.23 -1.12
N ALA A 12 35.62 6.95 -1.10
CA ALA A 12 34.58 7.97 -1.10
C ALA A 12 34.71 8.93 0.09
N GLN A 13 34.92 8.41 1.30
CA GLN A 13 35.11 9.21 2.51
C GLN A 13 36.36 10.09 2.44
N LYS A 14 37.49 9.56 1.96
CA LYS A 14 38.72 10.35 1.76
C LYS A 14 38.51 11.47 0.75
N GLN A 15 37.77 11.20 -0.33
CA GLN A 15 37.46 12.21 -1.35
C GLN A 15 36.51 13.28 -0.81
N LEU A 16 35.52 12.91 -0.02
CA LEU A 16 34.62 13.85 0.66
C LEU A 16 35.38 14.76 1.63
N GLN A 17 36.31 14.21 2.41
CA GLN A 17 37.15 14.97 3.34
C GLN A 17 38.10 15.93 2.59
N SER A 18 38.71 15.47 1.50
CA SER A 18 39.61 16.29 0.69
C SER A 18 38.89 17.48 0.02
N ALA A 19 37.60 17.32 -0.31
CA ALA A 19 36.74 18.40 -0.79
C ALA A 19 36.34 19.41 0.31
N GLY A 20 36.33 18.99 1.58
CA GLY A 20 36.03 19.85 2.74
C GLY A 20 37.22 20.65 3.28
N GLY A 21 38.45 20.20 3.03
CA GLY A 21 39.68 20.86 3.46
C GLY A 21 40.04 22.07 2.58
N GLY A 22 40.45 23.18 3.19
CA GLY A 22 40.80 24.45 2.51
C GLY A 22 42.02 24.41 1.57
N PHE A 23 42.61 23.24 1.31
CA PHE A 23 43.72 23.02 0.39
C PHE A 23 43.26 22.25 -0.86
N SER A 24 42.47 22.87 -1.73
CA SER A 24 42.17 22.31 -3.05
C SER A 24 43.21 22.80 -4.06
N PHE A 25 44.38 22.14 -4.11
CA PHE A 25 45.49 22.50 -5.01
C PHE A 25 45.37 21.87 -6.42
N PHE A 26 44.51 20.85 -6.59
CA PHE A 26 44.19 20.21 -7.86
C PHE A 26 42.70 19.83 -7.88
N GLY A 27 41.96 20.28 -8.90
CA GLY A 27 40.53 19.99 -9.13
C GLY A 27 39.54 20.95 -8.46
N GLY A 28 38.39 21.18 -9.11
CA GLY A 28 37.29 21.95 -8.55
C GLY A 28 36.70 21.26 -7.32
N ARG A 29 36.25 22.05 -6.34
CA ARG A 29 35.66 21.52 -5.09
C ARG A 29 34.39 20.72 -5.37
N GLU A 30 33.62 21.16 -6.36
CA GLU A 30 32.40 20.51 -6.85
C GLU A 30 32.70 19.16 -7.50
N ASP A 31 33.71 19.07 -8.37
CA ASP A 31 34.14 17.82 -9.00
C ASP A 31 34.49 16.73 -7.98
N LYS A 32 35.14 17.13 -6.87
CA LYS A 32 35.48 16.20 -5.79
C LYS A 32 34.25 15.71 -5.02
N TYR A 33 33.24 16.56 -4.85
CA TYR A 33 31.97 16.15 -4.25
C TYR A 33 31.21 15.21 -5.19
N GLN A 34 31.25 15.46 -6.51
CA GLN A 34 30.66 14.57 -7.51
C GLN A 34 31.32 13.18 -7.48
N GLU A 35 32.65 13.16 -7.53
CA GLU A 35 33.41 11.91 -7.47
C GLU A 35 33.16 11.14 -6.17
N ALA A 36 33.03 11.85 -5.04
CA ALA A 36 32.68 11.22 -3.76
C ALA A 36 31.27 10.58 -3.81
N ALA A 37 30.27 11.28 -4.34
CA ALA A 37 28.91 10.77 -4.48
C ALA A 37 28.85 9.55 -5.42
N ASP A 38 29.58 9.57 -6.53
CA ASP A 38 29.69 8.46 -7.47
C ASP A 38 30.36 7.24 -6.82
N LEU A 39 31.44 7.44 -6.05
CA LEU A 39 32.12 6.38 -5.31
C LEU A 39 31.22 5.75 -4.23
N PHE A 40 30.43 6.56 -3.52
CA PHE A 40 29.43 6.06 -2.56
C PHE A 40 28.35 5.22 -3.27
N THR A 41 27.86 5.67 -4.42
CA THR A 41 26.87 4.95 -5.24
C THR A 41 27.44 3.63 -5.76
N GLN A 42 28.69 3.63 -6.24
CA GLN A 42 29.40 2.41 -6.65
C GLN A 42 29.58 1.43 -5.48
N ALA A 43 29.94 1.94 -4.30
CA ALA A 43 30.04 1.13 -3.09
C ALA A 43 28.69 0.50 -2.72
N GLY A 44 27.60 1.28 -2.76
CA GLY A 44 26.24 0.79 -2.50
C GLY A 44 25.81 -0.33 -3.45
N ASN A 45 26.10 -0.18 -4.75
CA ASN A 45 25.86 -1.21 -5.73
C ASN A 45 26.71 -2.47 -5.49
N ALA A 46 27.98 -2.30 -5.09
CA ALA A 46 28.86 -3.41 -4.74
C ALA A 46 28.40 -4.16 -3.48
N PHE A 47 27.89 -3.46 -2.46
CA PHE A 47 27.26 -4.08 -1.29
C PHE A 47 25.99 -4.85 -1.65
N LYS A 48 25.14 -4.32 -2.53
CA LYS A 48 23.96 -5.04 -3.06
C LYS A 48 24.36 -6.34 -3.75
N MET A 49 25.43 -6.34 -4.56
CA MET A 49 25.95 -7.54 -5.20
C MET A 49 26.45 -8.59 -4.20
N GLN A 50 26.90 -8.16 -3.01
CA GLN A 50 27.33 -9.04 -1.93
C GLN A 50 26.22 -9.38 -0.93
N GLN A 51 24.97 -9.03 -1.23
CA GLN A 51 23.79 -9.20 -0.35
C GLN A 51 23.89 -8.48 1.00
N GLN A 52 24.77 -7.48 1.12
CA GLN A 52 24.90 -6.62 2.31
C GLN A 52 23.97 -5.41 2.14
N MET A 53 22.66 -5.63 2.32
CA MET A 53 21.66 -4.63 1.95
C MET A 53 21.62 -3.42 2.92
N LEU A 54 21.85 -3.64 4.21
CA LEU A 54 21.96 -2.56 5.20
C LEU A 54 23.13 -1.61 4.90
N GLU A 55 24.32 -2.15 4.61
CA GLU A 55 25.50 -1.37 4.23
C GLU A 55 25.31 -0.64 2.90
N ALA A 56 24.62 -1.28 1.95
CA ALA A 56 24.26 -0.64 0.70
C ALA A 56 23.37 0.59 0.91
N GLY A 57 22.31 0.46 1.73
CA GLY A 57 21.43 1.58 2.05
C GLY A 57 22.19 2.75 2.68
N LYS A 58 23.12 2.47 3.60
CA LYS A 58 23.96 3.50 4.25
C LYS A 58 24.86 4.21 3.26
N ALA A 59 25.43 3.47 2.30
CA ALA A 59 26.26 4.05 1.25
C ALA A 59 25.45 4.97 0.33
N PHE A 60 24.22 4.58 -0.04
CA PHE A 60 23.34 5.44 -0.83
C PHE A 60 22.85 6.67 -0.05
N GLU A 61 22.52 6.56 1.25
CA GLU A 61 22.20 7.73 2.07
C GLU A 61 23.38 8.72 2.14
N GLN A 62 24.62 8.21 2.25
CA GLN A 62 25.81 9.05 2.21
C GLN A 62 25.97 9.76 0.85
N ALA A 63 25.74 9.07 -0.26
CA ALA A 63 25.73 9.69 -1.59
C ALA A 63 24.65 10.79 -1.69
N ALA A 64 23.42 10.50 -1.28
CA ALA A 64 22.30 11.45 -1.32
C ALA A 64 22.53 12.68 -0.44
N GLN A 65 23.18 12.52 0.72
CA GLN A 65 23.55 13.63 1.60
C GLN A 65 24.56 14.57 0.90
N VAL A 66 25.55 14.02 0.20
CA VAL A 66 26.53 14.81 -0.55
C VAL A 66 25.85 15.54 -1.71
N GLN A 67 24.99 14.84 -2.46
CA GLN A 67 24.19 15.42 -3.56
C GLN A 67 23.31 16.58 -3.07
N THR A 68 22.65 16.43 -1.91
CA THR A 68 21.77 17.47 -1.35
C THR A 68 22.56 18.66 -0.79
N ASP A 69 23.52 18.40 0.12
CA ASP A 69 24.15 19.45 0.92
C ASP A 69 25.33 20.16 0.23
N LYS A 70 26.03 19.45 -0.67
CA LYS A 70 27.28 19.93 -1.27
C LYS A 70 27.12 20.30 -2.73
N LEU A 71 26.43 19.47 -3.49
CA LEU A 71 26.20 19.67 -4.94
C LEU A 71 24.92 20.47 -5.21
N LYS A 72 23.98 20.52 -4.26
CA LYS A 72 22.65 21.15 -4.42
C LYS A 72 21.86 20.54 -5.57
N GLU A 73 21.96 19.22 -5.72
CA GLU A 73 21.28 18.39 -6.72
C GLU A 73 20.19 17.51 -6.05
N PRO A 74 19.08 18.11 -5.59
CA PRO A 74 18.06 17.36 -4.86
C PRO A 74 17.32 16.33 -5.74
N ASP A 75 17.32 16.51 -7.07
CA ASP A 75 16.74 15.53 -8.00
C ASP A 75 17.55 14.23 -8.02
N ASP A 76 18.87 14.33 -8.06
CA ASP A 76 19.76 13.16 -8.07
C ASP A 76 19.81 12.50 -6.70
N ALA A 77 19.79 13.31 -5.62
CA ALA A 77 19.62 12.81 -4.27
C ALA A 77 18.33 11.99 -4.11
N ALA A 78 17.19 12.47 -4.65
CA ALA A 78 15.93 11.72 -4.59
C ALA A 78 16.02 10.37 -5.32
N ASN A 79 16.66 10.31 -6.48
CA ASN A 79 16.87 9.05 -7.21
C ASN A 79 17.76 8.08 -6.40
N THR A 80 18.84 8.58 -5.81
CA THR A 80 19.73 7.78 -4.95
C THR A 80 19.00 7.27 -3.69
N LEU A 81 18.13 8.08 -3.08
CA LEU A 81 17.31 7.68 -1.93
C LEU A 81 16.29 6.60 -2.28
N VAL A 82 15.78 6.56 -3.51
CA VAL A 82 14.95 5.45 -3.98
C VAL A 82 15.74 4.14 -4.04
N ASP A 83 17.02 4.19 -4.40
CA ASP A 83 17.89 3.01 -4.35
C ASP A 83 18.27 2.61 -2.92
N ALA A 84 18.42 3.59 -2.01
CA ALA A 84 18.54 3.33 -0.57
C ALA A 84 17.28 2.63 -0.02
N PHE A 85 16.08 3.09 -0.39
CA PHE A 85 14.80 2.45 -0.02
C PHE A 85 14.77 0.98 -0.44
N LYS A 86 15.15 0.66 -1.68
CA LYS A 86 15.17 -0.73 -2.17
C LYS A 86 16.14 -1.61 -1.37
N ALA A 87 17.25 -1.04 -0.90
CA ALA A 87 18.21 -1.76 -0.07
C ALA A 87 17.68 -1.97 1.36
N TYR A 88 17.10 -0.94 1.97
CA TYR A 88 16.62 -1.00 3.35
C TYR A 88 15.30 -1.75 3.55
N ARG A 89 14.50 -1.94 2.48
CA ARG A 89 13.10 -2.42 2.56
C ARG A 89 12.87 -3.59 3.54
N LYS A 90 13.78 -4.57 3.59
CA LYS A 90 13.66 -5.76 4.45
C LYS A 90 14.42 -5.65 5.78
N ASP A 91 15.61 -5.04 5.77
CA ASP A 91 16.51 -5.05 6.92
C ASP A 91 16.25 -3.89 7.88
N ASP A 92 15.81 -2.75 7.37
CA ASP A 92 15.41 -1.57 8.15
C ASP A 92 14.23 -0.83 7.48
N PRO A 93 13.00 -1.31 7.66
CA PRO A 93 11.81 -0.70 7.08
C PRO A 93 11.61 0.77 7.51
N LYS A 94 12.05 1.15 8.72
CA LYS A 94 11.94 2.54 9.18
C LYS A 94 12.87 3.46 8.41
N ALA A 95 14.12 3.04 8.18
CA ALA A 95 15.05 3.80 7.34
C ALA A 95 14.58 3.87 5.88
N ALA A 96 14.02 2.77 5.35
CA ALA A 96 13.43 2.75 4.02
C ALA A 96 12.31 3.81 3.88
N ALA A 97 11.40 3.88 4.86
CA ALA A 97 10.30 4.85 4.89
C ALA A 97 10.81 6.30 4.89
N ARG A 98 11.83 6.62 5.71
CA ARG A 98 12.43 7.96 5.74
C ARG A 98 13.01 8.35 4.39
N CYS A 99 13.82 7.48 3.79
CA CYS A 99 14.48 7.74 2.50
C CYS A 99 13.44 8.01 1.40
N LEU A 100 12.39 7.19 1.36
CA LEU A 100 11.37 7.29 0.33
C LEU A 100 10.47 8.53 0.51
N ASN A 101 10.16 8.94 1.74
CA ASN A 101 9.42 10.18 2.00
C ASN A 101 10.15 11.41 1.45
N VAL A 102 11.46 11.52 1.68
CA VAL A 102 12.26 12.63 1.14
C VAL A 102 12.22 12.64 -0.40
N ALA A 103 12.31 11.47 -1.03
CA ALA A 103 12.20 11.36 -2.49
C ALA A 103 10.79 11.76 -3.01
N VAL A 104 9.72 11.32 -2.32
CA VAL A 104 8.34 11.68 -2.65
C VAL A 104 8.13 13.20 -2.56
N ASP A 105 8.59 13.84 -1.48
CA ASP A 105 8.46 15.29 -1.29
C ASP A 105 9.15 16.05 -2.41
N ARG A 106 10.32 15.57 -2.87
CA ARG A 106 11.02 16.15 -4.01
C ARG A 106 10.24 16.00 -5.32
N TYR A 107 9.70 14.81 -5.61
CA TYR A 107 8.90 14.59 -6.81
C TYR A 107 7.62 15.43 -6.82
N CYS A 108 6.98 15.60 -5.65
CA CYS A 108 5.85 16.52 -5.48
C CYS A 108 6.24 17.97 -5.74
N ALA A 109 7.37 18.43 -5.18
CA ALA A 109 7.87 19.80 -5.41
C ALA A 109 8.18 20.08 -6.89
N LYS A 110 8.55 19.05 -7.66
CA LYS A 110 8.80 19.13 -9.11
C LYS A 110 7.52 19.03 -9.96
N GLY A 111 6.36 18.77 -9.34
CA GLY A 111 5.08 18.54 -10.03
C GLY A 111 4.96 17.17 -10.71
N ASN A 112 5.85 16.22 -10.39
CA ASN A 112 5.79 14.86 -10.92
C ASN A 112 4.93 13.95 -10.03
N PHE A 113 3.63 14.25 -9.99
CA PHE A 113 2.66 13.56 -9.12
C PHE A 113 2.53 12.07 -9.45
N ARG A 114 2.67 11.68 -10.72
CA ARG A 114 2.60 10.27 -11.12
C ARG A 114 3.74 9.43 -10.52
N ARG A 115 4.98 9.93 -10.55
CA ARG A 115 6.11 9.24 -9.89
C ARG A 115 5.98 9.27 -8.38
N ALA A 116 5.56 10.43 -7.82
CA ALA A 116 5.32 10.55 -6.39
C ALA A 116 4.27 9.53 -5.92
N ALA A 117 3.18 9.34 -6.66
CA ALA A 117 2.13 8.35 -6.36
C ALA A 117 2.65 6.91 -6.37
N SER A 118 3.48 6.54 -7.35
CA SER A 118 4.10 5.21 -7.37
C SER A 118 5.02 4.98 -6.16
N HIS A 119 5.80 5.98 -5.76
CA HIS A 119 6.62 5.87 -4.55
C HIS A 119 5.78 5.87 -3.26
N LYS A 120 4.68 6.62 -3.22
CA LYS A 120 3.75 6.64 -2.09
C LYS A 120 2.98 5.31 -1.96
N GLU A 121 2.65 4.63 -3.06
CA GLU A 121 2.13 3.26 -3.07
C GLU A 121 3.15 2.27 -2.45
N ASN A 122 4.43 2.34 -2.84
CA ASN A 122 5.48 1.51 -2.24
C ASN A 122 5.66 1.78 -0.74
N LEU A 123 5.47 3.03 -0.31
CA LEU A 123 5.51 3.40 1.10
C LEU A 123 4.32 2.82 1.88
N GLY A 124 3.11 2.86 1.29
CA GLY A 124 1.93 2.22 1.87
C GLY A 124 2.13 0.71 2.03
N GLU A 125 2.68 0.04 1.02
CA GLU A 125 2.99 -1.40 1.09
C GLU A 125 4.03 -1.73 2.17
N LEU A 126 5.04 -0.86 2.35
CA LEU A 126 6.03 -1.01 3.41
C LEU A 126 5.37 -0.88 4.81
N TYR A 127 4.48 0.10 4.99
CA TYR A 127 3.77 0.28 6.26
C TYR A 127 2.84 -0.89 6.56
N GLU A 128 2.12 -1.38 5.54
CA GLU A 128 1.18 -2.50 5.66
C GLU A 128 1.89 -3.83 5.97
N VAL A 129 2.93 -4.18 5.19
CA VAL A 129 3.54 -5.51 5.22
C VAL A 129 4.67 -5.62 6.25
N GLU A 130 5.57 -4.64 6.30
CA GLU A 130 6.81 -4.74 7.09
C GLU A 130 6.67 -4.11 8.47
N LEU A 131 5.92 -3.01 8.60
CA LEU A 131 5.75 -2.28 9.86
C LEU A 131 4.45 -2.61 10.59
N GLY A 132 3.46 -3.20 9.91
CA GLY A 132 2.13 -3.48 10.46
C GLY A 132 1.36 -2.23 10.89
N ASP A 133 1.70 -1.06 10.32
CA ASP A 133 1.03 0.21 10.61
C ASP A 133 -0.05 0.49 9.56
N ALA A 134 -1.23 -0.07 9.80
CA ALA A 134 -2.36 0.03 8.90
C ALA A 134 -2.86 1.48 8.72
N LYS A 135 -2.79 2.33 9.76
CA LYS A 135 -3.23 3.73 9.69
C LYS A 135 -2.35 4.54 8.74
N SER A 136 -1.02 4.46 8.92
CA SER A 136 -0.07 5.12 8.03
C SER A 136 -0.15 4.55 6.60
N ALA A 137 -0.43 3.25 6.45
CA ALA A 137 -0.63 2.64 5.14
C ALA A 137 -1.86 3.22 4.41
N ILE A 138 -3.00 3.34 5.10
CA ILE A 138 -4.23 3.94 4.56
C ILE A 138 -3.95 5.37 4.09
N GLU A 139 -3.35 6.22 4.92
CA GLU A 139 -3.03 7.61 4.54
C GLU A 139 -2.13 7.68 3.29
N CYS A 140 -1.14 6.80 3.19
CA CYS A 140 -0.26 6.73 2.02
C CYS A 140 -1.01 6.31 0.76
N TYR A 141 -1.87 5.29 0.85
CA TYR A 141 -2.66 4.82 -0.29
C TYR A 141 -3.73 5.83 -0.72
N GLU A 142 -4.40 6.52 0.21
CA GLU A 142 -5.39 7.56 -0.10
C GLU A 142 -4.75 8.76 -0.83
N LEU A 143 -3.57 9.19 -0.37
CA LEU A 143 -2.84 10.28 -1.01
C LEU A 143 -2.38 9.88 -2.41
N ALA A 144 -1.83 8.68 -2.55
CA ALA A 144 -1.41 8.13 -3.84
C ALA A 144 -2.59 7.96 -4.83
N ALA A 145 -3.75 7.51 -4.34
CA ALA A 145 -4.96 7.39 -5.14
C ALA A 145 -5.44 8.76 -5.64
N THR A 146 -5.47 9.76 -4.75
CA THR A 146 -5.85 11.13 -5.09
C THR A 146 -4.94 11.73 -6.18
N TRP A 147 -3.63 11.48 -6.10
CA TRP A 147 -2.69 11.91 -7.15
C TRP A 147 -2.90 11.19 -8.48
N TYR A 148 -3.20 9.89 -8.48
CA TYR A 148 -3.53 9.16 -9.70
C TYR A 148 -4.87 9.61 -10.31
N GLU A 149 -5.87 9.95 -9.50
CA GLU A 149 -7.12 10.55 -10.00
C GLU A 149 -6.85 11.90 -10.69
N GLY A 150 -6.03 12.76 -10.07
CA GLY A 150 -5.61 14.02 -10.67
C GLY A 150 -4.83 13.87 -11.98
N ASP A 151 -4.09 12.77 -12.15
CA ASP A 151 -3.35 12.42 -13.37
C ASP A 151 -4.23 11.66 -14.41
N ASN A 152 -5.56 11.63 -14.23
CA ASN A 152 -6.51 10.87 -15.06
C ASN A 152 -6.20 9.36 -15.16
N ALA A 153 -5.49 8.79 -14.18
CA ALA A 153 -5.13 7.38 -14.11
C ALA A 153 -6.13 6.58 -13.25
N ALA A 154 -7.41 6.61 -13.63
CA ALA A 154 -8.51 6.02 -12.86
C ALA A 154 -8.31 4.53 -12.49
N ALA A 155 -7.73 3.73 -13.39
CA ALA A 155 -7.46 2.31 -13.10
C ALA A 155 -6.44 2.11 -11.96
N LEU A 156 -5.41 2.97 -11.89
CA LEU A 156 -4.41 2.92 -10.83
C LEU A 156 -4.99 3.46 -9.52
N ALA A 157 -5.79 4.52 -9.58
CA ALA A 157 -6.51 5.03 -8.43
C ALA A 157 -7.45 3.98 -7.82
N ASN A 158 -8.27 3.31 -8.65
CA ASN A 158 -9.20 2.28 -8.20
C ASN A 158 -8.48 1.12 -7.50
N LYS A 159 -7.34 0.68 -8.04
CA LYS A 159 -6.50 -0.33 -7.38
C LYS A 159 -6.10 0.09 -5.95
N LEU A 160 -5.75 1.36 -5.76
CA LEU A 160 -5.36 1.88 -4.45
C LEU A 160 -6.56 2.09 -3.52
N TRP A 161 -7.69 2.57 -4.03
CA TRP A 161 -8.91 2.69 -3.25
C TRP A 161 -9.39 1.33 -2.72
N LEU A 162 -9.24 0.26 -3.51
CA LEU A 162 -9.53 -1.10 -3.06
C LEU A 162 -8.57 -1.54 -1.95
N LYS A 163 -7.28 -1.20 -2.03
CA LYS A 163 -6.33 -1.45 -0.93
C LYS A 163 -6.70 -0.68 0.33
N VAL A 164 -7.07 0.60 0.21
CA VAL A 164 -7.56 1.40 1.34
C VAL A 164 -8.76 0.72 2.00
N ALA A 165 -9.72 0.27 1.20
CA ALA A 165 -10.90 -0.43 1.69
C ALA A 165 -10.54 -1.76 2.36
N ASP A 166 -9.66 -2.55 1.75
CA ASP A 166 -9.23 -3.85 2.29
C ASP A 166 -8.56 -3.68 3.67
N VAL A 167 -7.64 -2.71 3.80
CA VAL A 167 -6.93 -2.41 5.06
C VAL A 167 -7.85 -1.80 6.10
N ALA A 168 -8.72 -0.85 5.72
CA ALA A 168 -9.68 -0.22 6.62
C ALA A 168 -10.67 -1.25 7.21
N ALA A 169 -11.15 -2.18 6.40
CA ALA A 169 -12.05 -3.23 6.86
C ALA A 169 -11.37 -4.21 7.85
N ILE A 170 -10.08 -4.51 7.65
CA ILE A 170 -9.30 -5.32 8.61
C ILE A 170 -9.11 -4.56 9.94
N GLU A 171 -8.88 -3.25 9.90
CA GLU A 171 -8.78 -2.43 11.12
C GLU A 171 -10.13 -2.24 11.84
N GLY A 172 -11.25 -2.57 11.19
CA GLY A 172 -12.60 -2.43 11.73
C GLY A 172 -13.31 -1.12 11.38
N ASP A 173 -12.72 -0.28 10.52
CA ASP A 173 -13.39 0.88 9.95
C ASP A 173 -14.23 0.47 8.73
N TYR A 174 -15.34 -0.20 9.01
CA TYR A 174 -16.25 -0.74 7.99
C TYR A 174 -16.91 0.36 7.17
N TYR A 175 -17.26 1.49 7.78
CA TYR A 175 -17.90 2.62 7.10
C TYR A 175 -17.00 3.21 6.00
N LYS A 176 -15.72 3.44 6.31
CA LYS A 176 -14.76 3.90 5.29
C LYS A 176 -14.58 2.87 4.19
N ALA A 177 -14.48 1.58 4.53
CA ALA A 177 -14.32 0.52 3.55
C ALA A 177 -15.51 0.44 2.57
N ILE A 178 -16.74 0.50 3.09
CA ILE A 178 -17.98 0.51 2.30
C ILE A 178 -17.96 1.66 1.30
N GLU A 179 -17.73 2.89 1.77
CA GLU A 179 -17.72 4.08 0.91
C GLU A 179 -16.72 3.92 -0.25
N LYS A 180 -15.54 3.37 0.01
CA LYS A 180 -14.51 3.18 -1.02
C LYS A 180 -14.85 2.04 -1.98
N TYR A 181 -15.39 0.91 -1.51
CA TYR A 181 -15.82 -0.17 -2.41
C TYR A 181 -16.97 0.26 -3.32
N GLU A 182 -18.00 0.92 -2.77
CA GLU A 182 -19.13 1.42 -3.55
C GLU A 182 -18.66 2.43 -4.61
N ARG A 183 -17.82 3.39 -4.22
CA ARG A 183 -17.23 4.36 -5.17
C ARG A 183 -16.49 3.67 -6.31
N VAL A 184 -15.65 2.68 -6.01
CA VAL A 184 -14.91 1.95 -7.06
C VAL A 184 -15.85 1.11 -7.93
N ALA A 185 -16.90 0.52 -7.34
CA ALA A 185 -17.91 -0.23 -8.07
C ALA A 185 -18.67 0.65 -9.06
N GLU A 186 -19.16 1.82 -8.63
CA GLU A 186 -19.86 2.81 -9.48
C GLU A 186 -18.98 3.30 -10.64
N GLN A 187 -17.68 3.52 -10.40
CA GLN A 187 -16.76 3.91 -11.47
C GLN A 187 -16.43 2.75 -12.42
N SER A 188 -16.41 1.53 -11.93
CA SER A 188 -16.03 0.34 -12.69
C SER A 188 -17.17 -0.27 -13.49
N ILE A 189 -18.43 -0.01 -13.11
CA ILE A 189 -19.62 -0.55 -13.79
C ILE A 189 -19.76 -0.06 -15.24
N ASN A 190 -19.32 1.17 -15.50
CA ASN A 190 -19.33 1.78 -16.82
C ASN A 190 -18.17 1.29 -17.71
N ASN A 191 -17.23 0.51 -17.15
CA ASN A 191 -16.09 -0.03 -17.88
C ASN A 191 -16.28 -1.53 -18.15
N ASN A 192 -16.49 -1.88 -19.42
CA ASN A 192 -16.68 -3.26 -19.87
C ASN A 192 -15.54 -4.24 -19.48
N LEU A 193 -14.32 -3.73 -19.24
CA LEU A 193 -13.19 -4.56 -18.79
C LEU A 193 -13.27 -4.87 -17.28
N MET A 194 -13.75 -3.93 -16.48
CA MET A 194 -13.80 -4.05 -15.01
C MET A 194 -15.15 -4.56 -14.49
N LYS A 195 -16.17 -4.64 -15.34
CA LYS A 195 -17.52 -5.12 -14.99
C LYS A 195 -17.52 -6.48 -14.27
N TYR A 196 -16.64 -7.40 -14.65
CA TYR A 196 -16.55 -8.72 -14.01
C TYR A 196 -16.00 -8.67 -12.58
N SER A 197 -15.27 -7.62 -12.22
CA SER A 197 -14.70 -7.41 -10.88
C SER A 197 -15.65 -6.66 -9.96
N VAL A 198 -16.65 -5.94 -10.49
CA VAL A 198 -17.63 -5.17 -9.71
C VAL A 198 -18.35 -6.04 -8.69
N LYS A 199 -18.69 -7.29 -9.06
CA LYS A 199 -19.35 -8.24 -8.16
C LYS A 199 -18.54 -8.58 -6.91
N ASP A 200 -17.21 -8.62 -7.02
CA ASP A 200 -16.34 -8.85 -5.87
C ASP A 200 -16.32 -7.61 -4.97
N TYR A 201 -16.31 -6.40 -5.55
CA TYR A 201 -16.36 -5.15 -4.78
C TYR A 201 -17.67 -4.99 -4.03
N LEU A 202 -18.81 -5.28 -4.69
CA LEU A 202 -20.13 -5.26 -4.06
C LEU A 202 -20.26 -6.34 -2.99
N LEU A 203 -19.71 -7.55 -3.21
CA LEU A 203 -19.65 -8.59 -2.20
C LEU A 203 -18.86 -8.13 -0.97
N LYS A 204 -17.66 -7.57 -1.17
CA LYS A 204 -16.83 -7.05 -0.08
C LYS A 204 -17.53 -5.93 0.69
N ALA A 205 -18.16 -4.98 0.00
CA ALA A 205 -18.94 -3.92 0.63
C ALA A 205 -20.12 -4.48 1.44
N GLY A 206 -20.85 -5.47 0.90
CA GLY A 206 -21.92 -6.17 1.60
C GLY A 206 -21.43 -6.88 2.86
N ILE A 207 -20.30 -7.59 2.80
CA ILE A 207 -19.70 -8.23 3.98
C ILE A 207 -19.31 -7.19 5.05
N CYS A 208 -18.83 -6.01 4.65
CA CYS A 208 -18.55 -4.92 5.59
C CYS A 208 -19.83 -4.37 6.25
N HIS A 209 -20.95 -4.27 5.53
CA HIS A 209 -22.24 -3.91 6.15
C HIS A 209 -22.72 -4.95 7.17
N LEU A 210 -22.52 -6.23 6.89
CA LEU A 210 -22.82 -7.29 7.86
C LEU A 210 -21.94 -7.17 9.10
N ALA A 211 -20.64 -6.88 8.91
CA ALA A 211 -19.69 -6.71 10.01
C ALA A 211 -19.91 -5.46 10.87
N SER A 212 -20.63 -4.45 10.36
CA SER A 212 -21.03 -3.30 11.15
C SER A 212 -22.23 -3.56 12.08
N GLY A 213 -22.87 -4.74 11.99
CA GLY A 213 -24.02 -5.10 12.82
C GLY A 213 -25.34 -4.40 12.45
N ASP A 214 -25.39 -3.71 11.31
CA ASP A 214 -26.60 -3.02 10.86
C ASP A 214 -27.23 -3.79 9.68
N LEU A 215 -28.12 -4.72 10.03
CA LEU A 215 -28.86 -5.53 9.05
C LEU A 215 -29.75 -4.69 8.14
N VAL A 216 -30.32 -3.60 8.65
CA VAL A 216 -31.20 -2.72 7.86
C VAL A 216 -30.36 -2.00 6.79
N ALA A 217 -29.18 -1.51 7.16
CA ALA A 217 -28.24 -0.95 6.20
C ALA A 217 -27.77 -1.99 5.18
N ALA A 218 -27.49 -3.23 5.60
CA ALA A 218 -27.10 -4.32 4.70
C ALA A 218 -28.20 -4.64 3.67
N GLN A 219 -29.46 -4.78 4.11
CA GLN A 219 -30.59 -5.03 3.22
C GLN A 219 -30.82 -3.86 2.24
N ARG A 220 -30.75 -2.61 2.70
CA ARG A 220 -30.84 -1.42 1.83
C ARG A 220 -29.69 -1.35 0.82
N ALA A 221 -28.47 -1.71 1.23
CA ALA A 221 -27.33 -1.79 0.35
C ALA A 221 -27.54 -2.86 -0.73
N LEU A 222 -28.12 -4.01 -0.39
CA LEU A 222 -28.45 -5.05 -1.38
C LEU A 222 -29.45 -4.58 -2.43
N GLU A 223 -30.47 -3.82 -2.05
CA GLU A 223 -31.40 -3.19 -3.00
C GLU A 223 -30.66 -2.21 -3.91
N LYS A 224 -29.85 -1.31 -3.33
CA LYS A 224 -29.02 -0.36 -4.09
C LYS A 224 -28.07 -1.07 -5.08
N TYR A 225 -27.50 -2.21 -4.69
CA TYR A 225 -26.58 -2.98 -5.53
C TYR A 225 -27.29 -3.60 -6.74
N ARG A 226 -28.54 -4.02 -6.57
CA ARG A 226 -29.39 -4.51 -7.66
C ARG A 226 -29.80 -3.40 -8.63
N ASP A 227 -30.04 -2.20 -8.11
CA ASP A 227 -30.36 -1.03 -8.93
C ASP A 227 -29.14 -0.57 -9.74
N MET A 228 -27.94 -0.63 -9.15
CA MET A 228 -26.69 -0.33 -9.83
C MET A 228 -26.38 -1.34 -10.94
N ASP A 229 -26.37 -2.64 -10.61
CA ASP A 229 -26.15 -3.71 -11.59
C ASP A 229 -27.34 -4.69 -11.59
N PRO A 230 -28.27 -4.57 -12.56
CA PRO A 230 -29.38 -5.51 -12.69
C PRO A 230 -28.94 -6.98 -12.85
N SER A 231 -27.70 -7.21 -13.31
CA SER A 231 -27.16 -8.57 -13.42
C SER A 231 -26.67 -9.14 -12.08
N PHE A 232 -26.35 -8.28 -11.10
CA PHE A 232 -25.87 -8.69 -9.78
C PHE A 232 -26.89 -9.52 -9.02
N GLY A 233 -28.18 -9.24 -9.17
CA GLY A 233 -29.25 -10.00 -8.52
C GLY A 233 -29.29 -11.49 -8.89
N ALA A 234 -28.80 -11.87 -10.08
CA ALA A 234 -28.71 -13.26 -10.51
C ALA A 234 -27.35 -13.91 -10.19
N GLN A 235 -26.42 -13.15 -9.61
CA GLN A 235 -25.09 -13.64 -9.26
C GLN A 235 -25.07 -14.31 -7.89
N ARG A 236 -24.13 -15.22 -7.72
CA ARG A 236 -23.98 -15.99 -6.49
C ARG A 236 -23.54 -15.12 -5.33
N GLU A 237 -22.78 -14.08 -5.63
CA GLU A 237 -22.31 -13.08 -4.67
C GLU A 237 -23.49 -12.36 -3.99
N HIS A 238 -24.53 -12.01 -4.75
CA HIS A 238 -25.76 -11.43 -4.19
C HIS A 238 -26.56 -12.46 -3.39
N GLN A 239 -26.74 -13.67 -3.93
CA GLN A 239 -27.43 -14.77 -3.23
C GLN A 239 -26.77 -15.08 -1.89
N LEU A 240 -25.44 -15.12 -1.85
CA LEU A 240 -24.70 -15.32 -0.60
C LEU A 240 -25.02 -14.21 0.40
N LEU A 241 -24.95 -12.93 0.01
CA LEU A 241 -25.24 -11.85 0.94
C LEU A 241 -26.67 -11.90 1.50
N THR A 242 -27.65 -12.24 0.66
CA THR A 242 -29.04 -12.43 1.11
C THR A 242 -29.15 -13.61 2.09
N ASP A 243 -28.56 -14.76 1.75
CA ASP A 243 -28.52 -15.95 2.61
C ASP A 243 -27.86 -15.65 3.97
N LEU A 244 -26.80 -14.84 3.98
CA LEU A 244 -26.12 -14.42 5.22
C LEU A 244 -26.97 -13.44 6.02
N CYS A 245 -27.70 -12.50 5.39
CA CYS A 245 -28.65 -11.64 6.09
C CYS A 245 -29.75 -12.47 6.77
N GLU A 246 -30.31 -13.44 6.06
CA GLU A 246 -31.34 -14.35 6.61
C GLU A 246 -30.79 -15.17 7.79
N ALA A 247 -29.55 -15.66 7.71
CA ALA A 247 -28.93 -16.41 8.79
C ALA A 247 -28.67 -15.55 10.04
N ILE A 248 -28.29 -14.28 9.86
CA ILE A 248 -28.11 -13.35 11.00
C ILE A 248 -29.48 -12.97 11.59
N GLU A 249 -30.50 -12.72 10.75
CA GLU A 249 -31.87 -12.44 11.23
C GLU A 249 -32.47 -13.63 11.99
N ALA A 250 -32.18 -14.86 11.53
CA ALA A 250 -32.57 -16.09 12.21
C ALA A 250 -31.72 -16.41 13.44
N LYS A 251 -30.67 -15.62 13.74
CA LYS A 251 -29.65 -15.89 14.77
C LYS A 251 -29.19 -17.35 14.72
N SER A 252 -28.78 -17.81 13.53
CA SER A 252 -28.36 -19.20 13.33
C SER A 252 -26.94 -19.26 12.79
N GLN A 253 -26.00 -19.51 13.70
CA GLN A 253 -24.59 -19.67 13.36
C GLN A 253 -24.36 -20.89 12.42
N GLU A 254 -25.13 -21.96 12.62
CA GLU A 254 -25.08 -23.17 11.77
C GLU A 254 -25.46 -22.83 10.33
N GLN A 255 -26.61 -22.15 10.14
CA GLN A 255 -27.06 -21.70 8.84
C GLN A 255 -26.02 -20.77 8.18
N PHE A 256 -25.44 -19.85 8.94
CA PHE A 256 -24.39 -18.96 8.42
C PHE A 256 -23.18 -19.75 7.91
N THR A 257 -22.68 -20.72 8.68
CA THR A 257 -21.53 -21.55 8.29
C THR A 257 -21.82 -22.48 7.12
N ASP A 258 -23.03 -23.04 7.03
CA ASP A 258 -23.43 -23.92 5.94
C ASP A 258 -23.49 -23.18 4.60
N ARG A 259 -24.04 -21.96 4.60
CA ARG A 259 -24.09 -21.11 3.40
C ARG A 259 -22.70 -20.70 2.94
N LEU A 260 -21.81 -20.36 3.87
CA LEU A 260 -20.41 -20.10 3.56
C LEU A 260 -19.68 -21.33 2.99
N TYR A 261 -19.94 -22.52 3.54
CA TYR A 261 -19.35 -23.75 3.05
C TYR A 261 -19.80 -24.07 1.61
N GLN A 262 -21.10 -23.96 1.33
CA GLN A 262 -21.64 -24.15 -0.01
C GLN A 262 -21.05 -23.16 -1.01
N PHE A 263 -20.88 -21.90 -0.61
CA PHE A 263 -20.24 -20.91 -1.46
C PHE A 263 -18.75 -21.22 -1.69
N ASP A 264 -17.99 -21.57 -0.65
CA ASP A 264 -16.55 -21.87 -0.75
C ASP A 264 -16.24 -23.07 -1.65
N GLN A 265 -17.15 -24.04 -1.76
CA GLN A 265 -17.00 -25.17 -2.68
C GLN A 265 -16.96 -24.73 -4.15
N ILE A 266 -17.68 -23.65 -4.50
CA ILE A 266 -17.83 -23.19 -5.88
C ILE A 266 -16.99 -21.94 -6.15
N SER A 267 -16.77 -21.11 -5.13
CA SER A 267 -16.06 -19.83 -5.20
C SER A 267 -15.25 -19.66 -3.93
N LYS A 268 -13.95 -19.97 -4.03
CA LYS A 268 -13.03 -20.00 -2.89
C LYS A 268 -12.99 -18.65 -2.18
N LEU A 269 -13.19 -18.68 -0.86
CA LEU A 269 -13.07 -17.52 0.00
C LEU A 269 -11.59 -17.20 0.21
N ASP A 270 -11.20 -15.97 -0.12
CA ASP A 270 -9.86 -15.46 0.14
C ASP A 270 -9.70 -15.06 1.62
N LYS A 271 -8.44 -14.93 2.04
CA LYS A 271 -8.08 -14.63 3.44
C LYS A 271 -8.82 -13.41 4.00
N TRP A 272 -9.04 -12.37 3.18
CA TRP A 272 -9.74 -11.16 3.60
C TRP A 272 -11.21 -11.46 3.93
N LYS A 273 -11.94 -12.14 3.03
CA LYS A 273 -13.35 -12.49 3.24
C LYS A 273 -13.51 -13.37 4.47
N THR A 274 -12.69 -14.41 4.60
CA THR A 274 -12.71 -15.30 5.77
C THR A 274 -12.49 -14.55 7.07
N THR A 275 -11.54 -13.61 7.10
CA THR A 275 -11.23 -12.83 8.31
C THR A 275 -12.44 -12.03 8.79
N ILE A 276 -13.14 -11.34 7.88
CA ILE A 276 -14.29 -10.51 8.25
C ILE A 276 -15.54 -11.36 8.52
N LEU A 277 -15.78 -12.40 7.72
CA LEU A 277 -16.91 -13.31 7.94
C LEU A 277 -16.82 -14.05 9.27
N VAL A 278 -15.61 -14.37 9.74
CA VAL A 278 -15.42 -14.91 11.11
C VAL A 278 -15.79 -13.86 12.17
N ARG A 279 -15.49 -12.57 11.95
CA ARG A 279 -15.94 -11.51 12.87
C ARG A 279 -17.47 -11.42 12.92
N VAL A 280 -18.13 -11.45 11.77
CA VAL A 280 -19.60 -11.48 11.68
C VAL A 280 -20.16 -12.70 12.42
N LYS A 281 -19.58 -13.88 12.18
CA LYS A 281 -20.00 -15.13 12.84
C LYS A 281 -19.93 -15.02 14.37
N ASN A 282 -18.88 -14.40 14.90
CA ASN A 282 -18.70 -14.24 16.34
C ASN A 282 -19.66 -13.20 16.94
N GLN A 283 -20.05 -12.17 16.18
CA GLN A 283 -21.06 -11.20 16.62
C GLN A 283 -22.43 -11.84 16.85
N ILE A 284 -22.81 -12.83 16.03
CA ILE A 284 -24.07 -13.59 16.22
C ILE A 284 -24.07 -14.34 17.56
N GLU A 285 -22.92 -14.89 17.98
CA GLU A 285 -22.77 -15.64 19.23
C GLU A 285 -22.87 -14.72 20.46
N GLU A 286 -22.23 -13.54 20.41
CA GLU A 286 -22.31 -12.55 21.48
C GLU A 286 -23.75 -12.03 21.70
N GLU A 287 -24.52 -11.84 20.63
CA GLU A 287 -25.93 -11.45 20.71
C GLU A 287 -26.87 -12.55 21.23
N GLU A 288 -26.52 -13.83 21.03
CA GLU A 288 -27.24 -14.95 21.65
C GLU A 288 -26.96 -15.00 23.16
N ASP A 289 -25.69 -14.93 23.57
CA ASP A 289 -25.28 -15.02 24.97
C ASP A 289 -25.82 -13.87 25.85
N GLU A 290 -25.91 -12.64 25.32
CA GLU A 290 -26.50 -11.49 26.04
C GLU A 290 -28.02 -11.63 26.27
N GLU A 291 -28.73 -12.36 25.42
CA GLU A 291 -30.19 -12.55 25.56
C GLU A 291 -30.53 -13.65 26.59
N PHE A 292 -29.57 -14.54 26.90
CA PHE A 292 -29.72 -15.61 27.88
C PHE A 292 -29.08 -15.33 29.25
N ALA A 293 -28.44 -14.17 29.44
CA ALA A 293 -27.82 -13.71 30.69
C ALA A 293 -28.74 -12.82 31.55
#